data_AF-A0A222FI10-F1
#
_entry.id   AF-A0A222FI10-F1
#
_cell.length_a   1.000
_cell.length_b   1.000
_cell.length_c   1.000
_cell.angle_alpha   90.00
_cell.angle_beta   90.00
_cell.angle_gamma   90.00
#
_symmetry.space_group_name_H-M   'P 1'
#
loop_
_entity.id
_entity.type
_entity.pdbx_description
1 polymer ?
#
loop_
_entity_poly.entity_id
_entity_poly.type
_entity_poly.pdbx_seq_one_letter_code
_entity_poly.pdbx_strand_id
1 'polypeptide(L)' 'MEAALKNAAHEEVVSFDQEGNVVVNKDCQMSKKLMARRAIEAHLERKRLEKNFDEHYFEDM' A
#
# COMPACT_ATOMS: atom_id res chain seq x y z
N MET A 1 -7.86 17.92 14.25
CA MET A 1 -7.88 17.61 12.81
C MET A 1 -8.44 16.20 12.68
N GLU A 2 -9.77 16.07 12.72
CA GLU A 2 -10.48 14.80 12.65
C GLU A 2 -10.64 14.35 11.19
N ALA A 3 -9.64 13.66 10.66
CA ALA A 3 -9.73 13.03 9.34
C ALA A 3 -9.66 11.48 9.42
N ALA A 4 -9.85 10.90 10.61
CA ALA A 4 -9.75 9.46 10.82
C ALA A 4 -11.08 8.69 10.74
N LEU A 5 -12.22 9.37 10.52
CA LEU A 5 -13.55 8.74 10.53
C LEU A 5 -14.26 8.82 9.17
N LYS A 6 -13.65 8.25 8.12
CA LYS A 6 -14.40 7.84 6.91
C LYS A 6 -13.90 6.51 6.31
N ASN A 7 -13.34 5.61 7.12
CA ASN A 7 -13.17 4.21 6.71
C ASN A 7 -14.47 3.45 6.98
N ALA A 8 -15.50 3.76 6.18
CA ALA A 8 -16.66 2.89 6.07
C ALA A 8 -16.18 1.58 5.42
N ALA A 9 -15.77 0.61 6.25
CA ALA A 9 -15.65 -0.82 5.96
C ALA A 9 -15.13 -1.21 4.55
N HIS A 10 -14.14 -0.50 4.01
CA HIS A 10 -13.38 -1.03 2.89
C HIS A 10 -12.44 -2.07 3.46
N GLU A 11 -12.79 -3.34 3.25
CA GLU A 11 -11.97 -4.48 3.62
C GLU A 11 -10.55 -4.29 3.07
N GLU A 12 -9.56 -4.20 3.95
CA GLU A 12 -8.17 -4.04 3.56
C GLU A 12 -7.69 -5.34 2.92
N VAL A 13 -7.36 -5.25 1.62
CA VAL A 13 -7.02 -6.40 0.77
C VAL A 13 -5.54 -6.71 0.85
N VAL A 14 -4.73 -5.66 0.97
CA VAL A 14 -3.26 -5.71 0.94
C VAL A 14 -2.70 -4.76 1.99
N SER A 15 -1.69 -5.22 2.71
CA SER A 15 -0.94 -4.47 3.72
C SER A 15 0.55 -4.76 3.58
N PHE A 16 1.38 -4.14 4.41
CA PHE A 16 2.82 -4.37 4.44
C PHE A 16 3.27 -4.89 5.80
N ASP A 17 4.21 -5.84 5.80
CA ASP A 17 4.88 -6.25 7.04
C ASP A 17 6.01 -5.28 7.45
N GLN A 18 6.69 -5.58 8.55
CA GLN A 18 7.77 -4.75 9.08
C GLN A 18 9.01 -4.70 8.17
N GLU A 19 9.16 -5.68 7.28
CA GLU A 19 10.25 -5.74 6.30
C GLU A 19 9.85 -5.09 4.97
N GLY A 20 8.61 -4.60 4.86
CA GLY A 20 8.08 -3.95 3.67
C GLY A 20 7.58 -4.93 2.60
N ASN A 21 7.40 -6.21 2.92
CA ASN A 21 6.80 -7.19 2.00
C ASN A 21 5.28 -6.99 1.92
N VAL A 22 4.71 -7.22 0.75
CA VAL A 22 3.25 -7.16 0.55
C VAL A 22 2.59 -8.40 1.16
N VAL A 23 1.69 -8.17 2.11
CA VAL A 23 0.83 -9.18 2.73
C VAL A 23 -0.57 -9.06 2.16
N VAL A 24 -1.18 -10.19 1.78
CA VAL A 24 -2.53 -10.23 1.22
C VAL A 24 -3.53 -10.81 2.22
N ASN A 25 -4.68 -10.17 2.37
CA ASN A 25 -5.78 -10.68 3.17
C ASN A 25 -6.51 -11.79 2.40
N LYS A 26 -6.38 -13.03 2.88
CA LYS A 26 -6.99 -14.21 2.26
C LYS A 26 -8.47 -14.36 2.56
N ASP A 27 -8.95 -13.70 3.62
CA ASP A 27 -10.35 -13.77 4.05
C ASP A 27 -11.25 -12.83 3.22
N CYS A 28 -10.64 -11.93 2.44
CA CYS A 28 -11.40 -11.01 1.59
C CYS A 28 -12.15 -11.74 0.48
N GLN A 29 -13.38 -11.30 0.21
CA GLN A 29 -14.26 -11.90 -0.80
C GLN A 29 -13.89 -11.54 -2.25
N MET A 30 -12.67 -11.04 -2.50
CA MET A 30 -12.25 -10.65 -3.85
C MET A 30 -11.69 -11.82 -4.66
N SER A 31 -11.83 -11.73 -5.98
CA SER A 31 -11.19 -12.69 -6.88
C SER A 31 -9.67 -12.65 -6.75
N LYS A 32 -9.01 -13.80 -6.89
CA LYS A 32 -7.54 -13.92 -6.86
C LYS A 32 -6.85 -12.97 -7.85
N LYS A 33 -7.45 -12.74 -9.02
CA LYS A 33 -6.94 -11.81 -10.03
C LYS A 33 -6.97 -10.36 -9.54
N LEU A 34 -8.06 -9.95 -8.89
CA LEU A 34 -8.19 -8.60 -8.34
C LEU A 34 -7.22 -8.41 -7.16
N MET A 35 -7.12 -9.40 -6.27
CA MET A 35 -6.16 -9.39 -5.15
C MET A 35 -4.72 -9.26 -5.64
N ALA A 36 -4.32 -10.06 -6.63
CA ALA A 36 -2.99 -9.98 -7.23
C ALA A 36 -2.72 -8.61 -7.86
N ARG A 37 -3.71 -8.04 -8.56
CA ARG A 37 -3.60 -6.69 -9.11
C ARG A 37 -3.40 -5.64 -8.01
N ARG A 38 -4.17 -5.69 -6.94
CA ARG A 38 -4.04 -4.77 -5.79
C ARG A 38 -2.67 -4.86 -5.13
N ALA A 39 -2.14 -6.08 -4.99
CA ALA A 39 -0.80 -6.31 -4.44
C ALA A 39 0.30 -5.67 -5.31
N ILE A 40 0.19 -5.79 -6.64
CA ILE A 40 1.12 -5.17 -7.59
C ILE A 40 1.03 -3.64 -7.52
N GLU A 41 -0.19 -3.09 -7.52
CA GLU A 41 -0.43 -1.65 -7.41
C GLU A 41 0.19 -1.08 -6.12
N ALA A 42 -0.01 -1.75 -4.98
CA ALA A 42 0.58 -1.35 -3.71
C ALA A 42 2.11 -1.38 -3.73
N HIS A 43 2.72 -2.44 -4.29
CA HIS A 43 4.18 -2.54 -4.40
C HIS A 43 4.78 -1.42 -5.26
N LEU A 44 4.17 -1.12 -6.41
CA LEU A 44 4.63 -0.06 -7.31
C LEU A 44 4.51 1.32 -6.66
N GLU A 45 3.41 1.59 -5.95
CA GLU A 45 3.22 2.85 -5.27
C GLU A 45 4.26 3.05 -4.15
N ARG A 46 4.53 2.01 -3.34
CA ARG A 46 5.58 2.05 -2.33
C ARG A 46 6.94 2.38 -2.95
N LYS A 47 7.31 1.72 -4.04
CA LYS A 47 8.58 1.97 -4.74
C LYS A 47 8.66 3.38 -5.33
N ARG A 48 7.54 3.91 -5.82
CA ARG A 48 7.46 5.28 -6.31
C ARG A 48 7.65 6.29 -5.18
N LEU A 49 7.02 6.06 -4.03
CA LEU A 49 7.16 6.92 -2.86
C LEU A 49 8.60 6.87 -2.32
N GLU A 50 9.21 5.69 -2.22
CA GLU A 50 10.63 5.53 -1.85
C GLU A 50 11.54 6.36 -2.77
N LYS A 51 11.33 6.24 -4.08
CA LYS A 51 12.11 7.02 -5.07
C LYS A 51 11.93 8.54 -4.89
N ASN A 52 10.70 9.00 -4.66
CA ASN A 52 10.44 10.43 -4.44
C ASN A 52 11.11 10.92 -3.13
N PHE A 53 11.14 10.08 -2.08
CA PHE A 53 11.85 10.41 -0.85
C PHE A 53 13.36 10.54 -1.09
N ASP A 54 13.96 9.60 -1.83
CA ASP A 54 15.38 9.67 -2.17
C ASP A 54 15.67 10.95 -2.99
N GLU A 55 14.90 11.22 -4.04
CA GLU A 55 15.09 12.42 -4.89
C GLU A 55 15.02 13.72 -4.09
N HIS A 56 14.10 13.85 -3.13
CA HIS A 56 13.98 15.07 -2.33
C HIS A 56 14.99 15.15 -1.17
N TYR A 57 15.41 14.04 -0.55
CA TYR A 57 16.43 14.07 0.51
C TYR A 57 17.84 14.37 -0.03
N PHE A 58 18.11 14.11 -1.31
CA PHE A 58 19.40 14.41 -1.94
C PHE A 58 19.48 15.83 -2.53
N GLU A 59 18.36 16.53 -2.74
CA GLU A 59 18.35 17.93 -3.24
C GLU A 59 18.53 18.99 -2.14
N ASP A 60 18.29 18.65 -0.87
CA ASP A 60 18.40 19.56 0.29
C ASP A 60 19.77 19.50 1.02
N MET A 61 20.79 18.85 0.44
CA MET A 61 22.18 18.74 0.96
C MET A 61 23.20 19.34 0.00
#